data_AF-A0A940RE13-F1
#
_entry.id   AF-A0A940RE13-F1
#
_cell.length_a   1.000
_cell.length_b   1.000
_cell.length_c   1.000
_cell.angle_alpha   90.00
_cell.angle_beta   90.00
_cell.angle_gamma   90.00
#
_symmetry.space_group_name_H-M   'P 1'
#
loop_
_entity.id
_entity.type
_entity.pdbx_description
1 polymer ?
#
loop_
_entity_poly.entity_id
_entity_poly.type
_entity_poly.pdbx_seq_one_letter_code
_entity_poly.pdbx_strand_id
1 'polypeptide(L)'
;MNTEKNTIIFRLSYDGATNVIQTHKDQYDSLMCLISEYLNISRFGVCYGGGSCKTCGVILKESHNFEKKFVLACEVKIDDELANKSVIIL
;
A
#
# COMPACT_ATOMS: atom_id res chain seq x y z
N MET A 1 -0.76 -12.92 26.86
CA MET A 1 0.10 -12.50 25.74
C MET A 1 -0.44 -11.16 25.28
N ASN A 2 0.25 -10.05 25.62
CA ASN A 2 -0.14 -8.72 25.16
C ASN A 2 0.31 -8.59 23.69
N THR A 3 -0.55 -8.99 22.76
CA THR A 3 -0.43 -8.59 21.36
C THR A 3 -0.85 -7.14 21.28
N GLU A 4 0.07 -6.23 21.61
CA GLU A 4 -0.01 -4.88 21.05
C GLU A 4 -0.04 -5.08 19.53
N LYS A 5 -1.22 -4.94 18.94
CA LYS A 5 -1.39 -5.03 17.50
C LYS A 5 -0.56 -3.88 16.92
N ASN A 6 0.63 -4.19 16.38
CA ASN A 6 1.47 -3.23 15.67
C ASN A 6 0.65 -2.64 14.54
N THR A 7 0.08 -1.49 14.84
CA THR A 7 -0.89 -0.82 14.00
C THR A 7 -0.11 0.03 13.03
N ILE A 8 -0.23 -0.30 11.76
CA ILE A 8 0.46 0.38 10.67
C ILE A 8 -0.53 1.40 10.11
N ILE A 9 -0.12 2.66 10.16
CA ILE A 9 -0.92 3.80 9.70
C ILE A 9 -0.19 4.45 8.53
N PHE A 10 -0.87 4.61 7.40
CA PHE A 10 -0.32 5.30 6.22
C PHE A 10 -1.44 6.02 5.46
N ARG A 11 -1.06 6.90 4.53
CA ARG A 11 -2.01 7.61 3.67
C ARG A 11 -2.09 6.91 2.32
N LEU A 12 -3.30 6.70 1.80
CA LEU A 12 -3.55 6.16 0.48
C LEU A 12 -4.27 7.22 -0.35
N SER A 13 -3.64 7.63 -1.46
CA SER A 13 -4.18 8.62 -2.39
C SER A 13 -4.53 7.97 -3.73
N TYR A 14 -5.75 8.20 -4.19
CA TYR A 14 -6.26 7.73 -5.48
C TYR A 14 -7.38 8.66 -5.95
N ASP A 15 -7.40 8.98 -7.25
CA ASP A 15 -8.44 9.81 -7.89
C ASP A 15 -8.73 11.13 -7.16
N GLY A 16 -7.66 11.82 -6.72
CA GLY A 16 -7.76 13.08 -5.98
C GLY A 16 -8.20 12.95 -4.51
N ALA A 17 -8.71 11.79 -4.09
CA ALA A 17 -9.03 11.50 -2.70
C ALA A 17 -7.78 11.00 -1.95
N THR A 18 -7.69 11.32 -0.66
CA THR A 18 -6.67 10.78 0.24
C THR A 18 -7.33 10.27 1.51
N ASN A 19 -7.13 8.99 1.80
CA ASN A 19 -7.67 8.33 2.99
C ASN A 19 -6.52 7.91 3.92
N VAL A 20 -6.76 7.96 5.22
CA VAL A 20 -5.86 7.37 6.21
C VAL A 20 -6.25 5.91 6.37
N ILE A 21 -5.30 5.02 6.09
CA ILE A 21 -5.46 3.58 6.28
C ILE A 21 -4.85 3.20 7.61
N GLN A 22 -5.60 2.40 8.37
CA GLN A 22 -5.14 1.76 9.59
C GLN A 22 -5.29 0.25 9.41
N THR A 23 -4.17 -0.46 9.48
CA THR A 23 -4.10 -1.92 9.35
C THR A 23 -3.17 -2.49 10.41
N HIS A 24 -3.06 -3.81 10.47
CA HIS A 24 -2.08 -4.49 11.31
C HIS A 24 -1.11 -5.30 10.46
N LYS A 25 0.07 -5.55 11.02
CA LYS A 25 1.01 -6.52 10.47
C LYS A 25 0.31 -7.87 10.28
N ASP A 26 0.56 -8.53 9.16
CA ASP A 26 -0.01 -9.83 8.77
C ASP A 26 -1.52 -9.86 8.46
N GLN A 27 -2.21 -8.72 8.44
CA GLN A 27 -3.62 -8.67 8.02
C GLN A 27 -3.79 -8.88 6.50
N TYR A 28 -2.80 -8.44 5.73
CA TYR A 28 -2.76 -8.58 4.27
C TYR A 28 -1.38 -9.06 3.84
N ASP A 29 -1.34 -9.99 2.89
CA ASP A 29 -0.08 -10.54 2.35
C ASP A 29 0.76 -9.48 1.62
N SER A 30 0.11 -8.47 1.06
CA SER A 30 0.76 -7.35 0.36
C SER A 30 -0.11 -6.10 0.35
N LEU A 31 0.52 -4.96 0.03
CA LEU A 31 -0.18 -3.71 -0.22
C LEU A 31 -1.17 -3.82 -1.38
N MET A 32 -0.90 -4.67 -2.38
CA MET A 32 -1.87 -4.93 -3.45
C MET A 32 -3.16 -5.53 -2.91
N CYS A 33 -3.09 -6.55 -2.04
CA CYS A 33 -4.27 -7.18 -1.47
C CYS A 33 -5.11 -6.18 -0.68
N LEU A 34 -4.46 -5.35 0.15
CA LEU A 34 -5.12 -4.28 0.90
C LEU A 34 -5.82 -3.29 -0.04
N ILE A 35 -5.10 -2.79 -1.06
CA ILE A 35 -5.66 -1.80 -2.00
C ILE A 35 -6.84 -2.38 -2.77
N SER A 36 -6.76 -3.63 -3.24
CA SER A 36 -7.85 -4.27 -3.99
C SER A 36 -9.10 -4.50 -3.14
N GLU A 37 -8.95 -4.75 -1.83
CA GLU A 37 -10.09 -4.85 -0.91
C GLU A 37 -10.69 -3.48 -0.60
N TYR A 38 -9.84 -2.47 -0.38
CA TYR A 38 -10.27 -1.13 0.02
C TYR A 38 -10.83 -0.31 -1.15
N LEU A 39 -10.23 -0.45 -2.33
CA LEU A 39 -10.56 0.29 -3.55
C LEU A 39 -10.85 -0.70 -4.67
N ASN A 40 -12.07 -0.65 -5.20
CA ASN A 40 -12.46 -1.44 -6.36
C ASN A 40 -11.95 -0.80 -7.66
N ILE A 41 -10.62 -0.80 -7.85
CA ILE A 41 -9.95 -0.19 -9.00
C ILE A 41 -9.92 -1.17 -10.18
N SER A 42 -10.57 -0.81 -11.28
CA SER A 42 -10.57 -1.62 -12.49
C SER A 42 -9.14 -1.85 -13.00
N ARG A 43 -8.81 -3.11 -13.28
CA ARG A 43 -7.50 -3.57 -13.82
C ARG A 43 -6.31 -3.33 -12.89
N PHE A 44 -6.50 -3.00 -11.62
CA PHE A 44 -5.41 -2.98 -10.66
C PHE A 44 -4.95 -4.42 -10.36
N GLY A 45 -3.63 -4.67 -10.44
CA GLY A 45 -3.04 -5.98 -10.13
C GLY A 45 -3.51 -7.17 -10.99
N VAL A 46 -3.64 -7.03 -12.31
CA VAL A 46 -4.23 -8.08 -13.18
C VAL A 46 -3.45 -9.40 -13.24
N CYS A 47 -2.18 -9.41 -12.85
CA CYS A 47 -1.37 -10.64 -12.75
C CYS A 47 -1.44 -11.32 -11.37
N TYR A 48 -2.35 -10.89 -10.49
CA TYR A 48 -2.56 -11.48 -9.15
C TYR A 48 -1.27 -11.56 -8.31
N GLY A 49 -0.42 -10.54 -8.42
CA GLY A 49 0.82 -10.45 -7.64
C GLY A 49 2.06 -11.08 -8.24
N GLY A 50 2.00 -11.58 -9.49
CA GLY A 50 3.17 -12.12 -10.19
C GLY A 50 4.23 -11.10 -10.65
N GLY A 51 4.04 -9.80 -10.41
CA GLY A 51 4.99 -8.73 -10.75
C GLY A 51 5.13 -8.38 -12.26
N SER A 52 4.62 -9.20 -13.17
CA SER A 52 4.84 -9.05 -14.61
C SER A 52 4.01 -7.96 -15.30
N CYS A 53 2.78 -7.72 -14.83
CA CYS A 53 1.85 -6.80 -15.51
C CYS A 53 2.07 -5.31 -15.19
N LYS A 54 2.77 -5.01 -14.08
CA LYS A 54 2.99 -3.65 -13.55
C LYS A 54 1.73 -2.82 -13.25
N THR A 55 0.54 -3.40 -13.33
CA THR A 55 -0.72 -2.66 -13.13
C THR A 55 -1.07 -2.41 -11.65
N CYS A 56 -0.27 -2.92 -10.72
CA CYS A 56 -0.32 -2.56 -9.30
C CYS A 56 0.75 -1.53 -8.91
N GLY A 57 1.26 -0.76 -9.88
CA GLY A 57 2.27 0.25 -9.66
C GLY A 57 1.77 1.38 -8.75
N VAL A 58 2.59 1.75 -7.76
CA VAL A 58 2.31 2.83 -6.82
C VAL A 58 3.56 3.66 -6.60
N ILE A 59 3.37 4.91 -6.18
CA ILE A 59 4.46 5.76 -5.69
C ILE A 59 4.41 5.75 -4.16
N LEU A 60 5.52 5.32 -3.55
CA LEU A 60 5.77 5.53 -2.13
C LEU A 60 6.49 6.87 -1.95
N LYS A 61 5.97 7.69 -1.04
CA LYS A 61 6.56 8.95 -0.63
C LYS A 61 6.73 8.95 0.89
N GLU A 62 7.93 9.28 1.35
CA GLU A 62 8.20 9.49 2.77
C GLU A 62 7.61 10.82 3.24
N SER A 63 7.30 10.90 4.53
CA SER A 63 6.81 12.15 5.14
C SER A 63 7.93 13.20 5.34
N HIS A 64 9.19 12.76 5.49
CA HIS A 64 10.30 13.64 5.87
C HIS A 64 11.26 13.99 4.73
N ASN A 65 11.24 13.24 3.63
CA ASN A 65 12.04 13.54 2.46
C ASN A 65 11.11 13.67 1.23
N PHE A 66 11.51 14.47 0.24
CA PHE A 66 10.74 14.63 -1.00
C PHE A 66 10.97 13.47 -1.99
N GLU A 67 11.53 12.35 -1.52
CA GLU A 67 11.83 11.21 -2.36
C GLU A 67 10.54 10.48 -2.74
N LYS A 68 10.44 10.15 -4.03
CA LYS A 68 9.33 9.39 -4.59
C LYS A 68 9.92 8.13 -5.21
N LYS A 69 9.47 6.97 -4.74
CA LYS A 69 9.90 5.69 -5.26
C LYS A 69 8.71 4.99 -5.92
N PHE A 70 8.86 4.65 -7.19
CA PHE A 70 7.92 3.77 -7.86
C PHE A 70 8.20 2.32 -7.46
N VAL A 71 7.17 1.60 -7.04
CA VAL A 71 7.23 0.19 -6.65
C VAL A 71 5.96 -0.53 -7.10
N LEU A 72 5.99 -1.87 -7.15
CA LEU A 72 4.80 -2.67 -7.37
C LEU A 72 4.16 -3.01 -6.01
N ALA A 73 2.88 -2.68 -5.83
CA ALA A 73 2.19 -2.92 -4.56
C ALA A 73 2.14 -4.40 -4.16
N CYS A 74 2.27 -5.33 -5.11
CA CYS A 74 2.34 -6.76 -4.80
C CYS A 74 3.66 -7.20 -4.16
N GLU A 75 4.70 -6.38 -4.28
CA GLU A 75 6.03 -6.63 -3.68
C GLU A 75 6.21 -5.89 -2.34
N VAL A 76 5.26 -5.03 -1.98
CA VAL A 76 5.31 -4.24 -0.76
C VAL A 76 4.60 -4.99 0.36
N LYS A 77 5.33 -5.27 1.44
CA LYS A 77 4.79 -5.87 2.66
C LYS A 77 4.07 -4.83 3.51
N ILE A 78 3.10 -5.29 4.29
CA ILE A 78 2.43 -4.49 5.32
C ILE A 78 3.23 -4.65 6.62
N ASP A 79 4.21 -3.78 6.82
CA ASP A 79 5.05 -3.73 8.01
C ASP A 79 5.35 -2.28 8.44
N ASP A 80 6.21 -2.14 9.45
CA ASP A 80 6.58 -0.86 10.03
C ASP A 80 7.30 0.07 9.03
N GLU A 81 7.89 -0.46 7.94
CA GLU A 81 8.48 0.38 6.90
C GLU A 81 7.43 1.10 6.08
N LEU A 82 6.18 0.63 6.06
CA LEU A 82 5.07 1.33 5.39
C LEU A 82 4.47 2.42 6.27
N ALA A 83 4.73 2.39 7.58
CA ALA A 83 4.16 3.34 8.52
C ALA A 83 4.55 4.79 8.19
N ASN A 84 3.59 5.69 8.32
CA ASN A 84 3.71 7.13 8.05
C ASN A 84 4.06 7.50 6.60
N LYS A 85 3.99 6.56 5.65
CA LYS A 85 4.18 6.83 4.22
C LYS A 85 2.91 7.34 3.56
N SER A 86 3.09 7.98 2.42
CA SER A 86 2.01 8.25 1.47
C SER A 86 2.16 7.32 0.27
N VAL A 87 1.14 6.51 0.04
CA VAL A 87 0.99 5.63 -1.12
C VAL A 87 0.11 6.35 -2.12
N ILE A 88 0.61 6.57 -3.33
CA ILE A 88 -0.16 7.19 -4.41
C ILE A 88 -0.34 6.16 -5.51
N ILE A 89 -1.60 5.84 -5.81
CA ILE A 89 -1.95 4.95 -6.93
C ILE A 89 -1.99 5.78 -8.21
N LEU A 90 -1.42 5.23 -9.29
CA LEU A 90 -1.36 5.86 -10.62
C LEU A 90 -2.60 5.59 -11.48
#